data_AF-M4SMG7-F1
#
_entry.id   AF-M4SMG7-F1
#
_cell.length_a   1.000
_cell.length_b   1.000
_cell.length_c   1.000
_cell.angle_alpha   90.00
_cell.angle_beta   90.00
_cell.angle_gamma   90.00
#
_symmetry.space_group_name_H-M   'P 1'
#
loop_
_entity.id
_entity.type
_entity.pdbx_description
1 polymer ?
#
loop_
_entity_poly.entity_id
_entity_poly.type
_entity_poly.pdbx_seq_one_letter_code
_entity_poly.pdbx_strand_id
1 'polypeptide(L)'
;MDSSSSSDDEYNDSANFDQHDSNDILRLVVTTDNHLGFMEKDAERGIDSYISFEEALEIAKEEQVDFILLGGDLFHENKPSRDCLTRCQKLFREHCFGDKPIEFEIVSDEDTNFGHTGFPRANFNDPNLNVSIPVFSIHGNHDDPTGQQKCALDTLAAAGLINYFGKSNTSCDQGVNIVPVLLQKGNTKLAIYGLGAIKDERLYNMFEKGLVQFIRPAEDPDDWFNIFVIHQNRSAHGKKNYIPETFLPNFLDLVIWGHEHESRIKPEYNEIQRFYVSQPGSSVITSLSESELAQKHIALLKIHKKNFKLEPIPLRSCRQFMMSTVVLADSNINPTDKNVELKIEQFLAKKVEKLVDECHKNRYCYEKQPIKPLIRIKVDYTDYEPINEIRFAQKMVEKVANPRNILQFYRKPTERREEGVLDVEAAKILKMHGGGEQLEYVKVQDLVKKYFKKADDKNKMIAITEKGLSDAIQEYIEKDEKDAISELINYQIDKIQNYLKKEVKWQNEFQLEEEIRNFQKMRLINAEEEDLELKEIFEKSRKNTQINQRQTQLDDSDEEIVSTRKKNNYDSDEN
;
A
#
# COMPACT_ATOMS: atom_id res chain seq x y z
N MET A 1 27.63 43.35 -26.31
CA MET A 1 28.39 42.55 -25.34
C MET A 1 27.37 41.68 -24.66
N ASP A 2 27.05 40.57 -25.32
CA ASP A 2 26.16 39.54 -24.82
C ASP A 2 26.97 38.65 -23.88
N SER A 3 26.55 38.58 -22.63
CA SER A 3 27.06 37.61 -21.65
C SER A 3 26.14 36.39 -21.68
N SER A 4 26.67 35.33 -22.26
CA SER A 4 26.16 33.96 -22.33
C SER A 4 25.75 33.41 -20.96
N SER A 5 24.51 32.94 -20.86
CA SER A 5 24.02 31.99 -19.86
C SER A 5 24.63 30.61 -20.14
N SER A 6 25.52 30.14 -19.27
CA SER A 6 26.13 28.82 -19.34
C SER A 6 25.20 27.76 -18.72
N SER A 7 24.58 26.96 -19.59
CA SER A 7 24.39 25.50 -19.52
C SER A 7 24.14 24.82 -18.16
N ASP A 8 22.86 24.62 -17.83
CA ASP A 8 22.37 23.61 -16.86
C ASP A 8 21.89 22.30 -17.55
N ASP A 9 22.12 22.16 -18.87
CA ASP A 9 21.63 21.03 -19.68
C ASP A 9 22.65 19.86 -19.85
N GLU A 10 23.84 19.90 -19.23
CA GLU A 10 24.90 18.90 -19.49
C GLU A 10 24.60 17.49 -18.95
N TYR A 11 23.67 17.32 -18.01
CA TYR A 11 23.35 16.01 -17.43
C TYR A 11 22.28 15.20 -18.19
N ASN A 12 21.72 15.74 -19.28
CA ASN A 12 20.59 15.12 -19.99
C ASN A 12 20.81 14.98 -21.50
N ASP A 13 22.07 15.00 -21.94
CA ASP A 13 22.39 14.94 -23.36
C ASP A 13 22.23 13.51 -23.91
N SER A 14 21.04 13.26 -24.47
CA SER A 14 20.65 12.00 -25.10
C SER A 14 21.65 11.48 -26.15
N ALA A 15 22.49 12.35 -26.72
CA ALA A 15 23.45 12.02 -27.76
C ALA A 15 24.69 11.26 -27.26
N ASN A 16 24.99 11.23 -25.95
CA ASN A 16 26.20 10.61 -25.41
C ASN A 16 26.06 9.10 -25.13
N PHE A 17 24.89 8.63 -24.68
CA PHE A 17 24.70 7.21 -24.36
C PHE A 17 24.73 6.30 -25.59
N ASP A 18 24.41 6.81 -26.78
CA ASP A 18 24.48 6.07 -28.05
C ASP A 18 25.91 5.97 -28.60
N GLN A 19 26.87 6.74 -28.06
CA GLN A 19 28.28 6.75 -28.47
C GLN A 19 29.20 5.91 -27.56
N HIS A 20 28.72 5.53 -26.38
CA HIS A 20 29.48 4.72 -25.43
C HIS A 20 29.41 3.24 -25.77
N ASP A 21 30.45 2.47 -25.40
CA ASP A 21 30.44 1.02 -25.56
C ASP A 21 29.27 0.44 -24.74
N SER A 22 28.37 -0.28 -25.41
CA SER A 22 27.22 -0.92 -24.76
C SER A 22 27.63 -1.85 -23.61
N ASN A 23 28.87 -2.37 -23.64
CA ASN A 23 29.40 -3.24 -22.59
C ASN A 23 29.64 -2.51 -21.26
N ASP A 24 29.79 -1.18 -21.27
CA ASP A 24 30.02 -0.36 -20.07
C ASP A 24 28.73 0.34 -19.58
N ILE A 25 27.57 0.09 -20.21
CA ILE A 25 26.30 0.71 -19.82
C ILE A 25 25.47 -0.30 -19.03
N LEU A 26 25.17 0.05 -17.78
CA LEU A 26 24.16 -0.64 -16.96
C LEU A 26 22.77 -0.14 -17.34
N ARG A 27 21.91 -1.04 -17.80
CA ARG A 27 20.50 -0.76 -18.12
C ARG A 27 19.62 -1.45 -17.10
N LEU A 28 18.70 -0.73 -16.49
CA LEU A 28 17.76 -1.31 -15.54
C LEU A 28 16.37 -0.69 -15.65
N VAL A 29 15.35 -1.52 -15.42
CA VAL A 29 13.97 -1.04 -15.24
C VAL A 29 13.74 -0.78 -13.75
N VAL A 30 13.20 0.39 -13.43
CA VAL A 30 12.78 0.77 -12.07
C VAL A 30 11.25 0.84 -12.03
N THR A 31 10.64 0.13 -11.09
CA THR A 31 9.21 0.23 -10.76
C THR A 31 9.01 0.10 -9.25
N THR A 32 7.88 0.56 -8.73
CA THR A 32 7.56 0.51 -7.29
C THR A 32 6.05 0.37 -7.12
N ASP A 33 5.61 -0.04 -5.93
CA ASP A 33 4.20 0.03 -5.52
C ASP A 33 3.30 -0.68 -6.55
N ASN A 34 3.66 -1.93 -6.82
CA ASN A 34 2.96 -2.75 -7.80
C ASN A 34 1.67 -3.35 -7.22
N HIS A 35 1.59 -3.46 -5.88
CA HIS A 35 0.37 -3.84 -5.15
C HIS A 35 -0.30 -5.09 -5.74
N LEU A 36 0.48 -6.13 -6.02
CA LEU A 36 -0.05 -7.39 -6.53
C LEU A 36 -1.11 -7.94 -5.55
N GLY A 37 -2.28 -8.28 -6.10
CA GLY A 37 -3.43 -8.72 -5.31
C GLY A 37 -4.37 -7.61 -4.87
N PHE A 38 -4.11 -6.35 -5.25
CA PHE A 38 -5.04 -5.26 -4.99
C PHE A 38 -6.41 -5.53 -5.64
N MET A 39 -7.46 -5.50 -4.81
CA MET A 39 -8.83 -5.86 -5.21
C MET A 39 -8.97 -7.22 -5.89
N GLU A 40 -8.18 -8.22 -5.52
CA GLU A 40 -8.17 -9.56 -6.14
C GLU A 40 -9.56 -10.23 -6.26
N LYS A 41 -10.48 -9.92 -5.33
CA LYS A 41 -11.86 -10.46 -5.33
C LYS A 41 -12.84 -9.69 -6.23
N ASP A 42 -12.45 -8.55 -6.77
CA ASP A 42 -13.28 -7.74 -7.65
C ASP A 42 -13.28 -8.32 -9.07
N ALA A 43 -14.46 -8.55 -9.63
CA ALA A 43 -14.62 -9.20 -10.93
C ALA A 43 -14.10 -8.36 -12.10
N GLU A 44 -14.06 -7.03 -11.97
CA GLU A 44 -13.59 -6.11 -13.02
C GLU A 44 -12.11 -5.74 -12.81
N ARG A 45 -11.69 -5.51 -11.57
CA ARG A 45 -10.39 -4.91 -11.23
C ARG A 45 -9.36 -5.90 -10.69
N GLY A 46 -9.76 -7.11 -10.32
CA GLY A 46 -8.91 -8.05 -9.59
C GLY A 46 -7.69 -8.56 -10.37
N ILE A 47 -7.60 -8.30 -11.67
CA ILE A 47 -6.43 -8.64 -12.49
C ILE A 47 -5.53 -7.44 -12.85
N ASP A 48 -5.94 -6.21 -12.53
CA ASP A 48 -5.29 -4.98 -13.00
C ASP A 48 -3.82 -4.88 -12.57
N SER A 49 -3.52 -5.24 -11.32
CA SER A 49 -2.15 -5.20 -10.78
C SER A 49 -1.22 -6.17 -11.51
N TYR A 50 -1.70 -7.39 -11.82
CA TYR A 50 -0.88 -8.40 -12.49
C TYR A 50 -0.59 -8.02 -13.93
N ILE A 51 -1.58 -7.50 -14.67
CA ILE A 51 -1.38 -7.07 -16.06
C ILE A 51 -0.37 -5.92 -16.12
N SER A 52 -0.45 -4.97 -15.20
CA SER A 52 0.45 -3.81 -15.19
C SER A 52 1.86 -4.16 -14.76
N PHE A 53 2.01 -5.07 -13.81
CA PHE A 53 3.32 -5.61 -13.46
C PHE A 53 3.90 -6.47 -14.58
N GLU A 54 3.09 -7.30 -15.24
CA GLU A 54 3.53 -8.09 -16.39
C GLU A 54 4.03 -7.20 -17.53
N GLU A 55 3.32 -6.11 -17.87
CA GLU A 55 3.79 -5.15 -18.87
C GLU A 55 5.18 -4.59 -18.51
N ALA A 56 5.43 -4.29 -17.23
CA ALA A 56 6.75 -3.82 -16.79
C ALA A 56 7.85 -4.87 -17.00
N LEU A 57 7.55 -6.15 -16.76
CA LEU A 57 8.47 -7.27 -17.03
C LEU A 57 8.69 -7.49 -18.53
N GLU A 58 7.63 -7.38 -19.34
CA GLU A 58 7.70 -7.45 -20.81
C GLU A 58 8.61 -6.34 -21.35
N ILE A 59 8.43 -5.10 -20.88
CA ILE A 59 9.28 -3.96 -21.26
C ILE A 59 10.74 -4.21 -20.85
N ALA A 60 10.99 -4.73 -19.64
CA ALA A 60 12.35 -5.05 -19.20
C ALA A 60 13.05 -6.05 -20.15
N LYS A 61 12.30 -7.04 -20.64
CA LYS A 61 12.78 -8.04 -21.60
C LYS A 61 12.98 -7.44 -23.00
N GLU A 62 12.06 -6.62 -23.47
CA GLU A 62 12.14 -5.92 -24.76
C GLU A 62 13.35 -4.97 -24.81
N GLU A 63 13.58 -4.20 -23.74
CA GLU A 63 14.70 -3.27 -23.59
C GLU A 63 16.03 -3.97 -23.25
N GLN A 64 16.02 -5.31 -23.12
CA GLN A 64 17.20 -6.11 -22.82
C GLN A 64 17.98 -5.60 -21.60
N VAL A 65 17.26 -5.23 -20.53
CA VAL A 65 17.90 -4.68 -19.33
C VAL A 65 18.78 -5.70 -18.62
N ASP A 66 19.76 -5.22 -17.87
CA ASP A 66 20.65 -6.03 -17.05
C ASP A 66 19.92 -6.57 -15.81
N PHE A 67 19.10 -5.75 -15.15
CA PHE A 67 18.30 -6.17 -14.01
C PHE A 67 17.08 -5.25 -13.80
N ILE A 68 16.18 -5.66 -12.91
CA ILE A 68 15.02 -4.88 -12.48
C ILE A 68 15.22 -4.44 -11.03
N LEU A 69 14.87 -3.19 -10.72
CA LEU A 69 14.95 -2.60 -9.38
C LEU A 69 13.55 -2.22 -8.88
N LEU A 70 13.14 -2.82 -7.76
CA LEU A 70 11.83 -2.62 -7.15
C LEU A 70 11.92 -1.76 -5.89
N GLY A 71 11.09 -0.72 -5.83
CA GLY A 71 11.05 0.27 -4.73
C GLY A 71 10.24 -0.09 -3.49
N GLY A 72 9.73 -1.32 -3.39
CA GLY A 72 8.84 -1.78 -2.31
C GLY A 72 7.39 -1.94 -2.75
N ASP A 73 6.54 -2.41 -1.82
CA ASP A 73 5.11 -2.70 -2.04
C ASP A 73 4.86 -3.51 -3.32
N LEU A 74 5.61 -4.60 -3.48
CA LEU A 74 5.34 -5.56 -4.55
C LEU A 74 3.97 -6.21 -4.34
N PHE A 75 3.62 -6.52 -3.10
CA PHE A 75 2.32 -7.08 -2.74
C PHE A 75 1.46 -6.07 -1.99
N HIS A 76 0.15 -6.12 -2.23
CA HIS A 76 -0.81 -5.26 -1.53
C HIS A 76 -1.10 -5.73 -0.09
N GLU A 77 -1.00 -7.04 0.18
CA GLU A 77 -1.18 -7.61 1.51
C GLU A 77 0.12 -8.23 2.00
N ASN A 78 0.44 -8.07 3.29
CA ASN A 78 1.65 -8.63 3.90
C ASN A 78 1.69 -10.17 3.86
N LYS A 79 0.52 -10.80 3.79
CA LYS A 79 0.28 -12.22 3.62
C LYS A 79 -0.51 -12.40 2.32
N PRO A 80 0.16 -12.34 1.16
CA PRO A 80 -0.52 -12.48 -0.12
C PRO A 80 -1.32 -13.77 -0.16
N SER A 81 -2.44 -13.75 -0.86
CA SER A 81 -3.21 -14.96 -1.12
C SER A 81 -2.35 -15.99 -1.89
N ARG A 82 -2.71 -17.27 -1.79
CA ARG A 82 -2.03 -18.34 -2.53
C ARG A 82 -2.07 -18.11 -4.05
N ASP A 83 -3.18 -17.56 -4.57
CA ASP A 83 -3.32 -17.24 -5.99
C ASP A 83 -2.39 -16.08 -6.37
N CYS A 84 -2.40 -15.00 -5.59
CA CYS A 84 -1.51 -13.85 -5.79
C CYS A 84 -0.03 -14.26 -5.81
N LEU A 85 0.43 -15.03 -4.82
CA LEU A 85 1.80 -15.50 -4.74
C LEU A 85 2.16 -16.40 -5.94
N THR A 86 1.27 -17.34 -6.29
CA THR A 86 1.50 -18.25 -7.42
C THR A 86 1.60 -17.49 -8.75
N ARG A 87 0.74 -16.50 -8.98
CA ARG A 87 0.78 -15.65 -10.19
C ARG A 87 2.08 -14.84 -10.25
N CYS A 88 2.46 -14.22 -9.14
CA CYS A 88 3.72 -13.48 -9.02
C CYS A 88 4.93 -14.37 -9.38
N GLN A 89 4.98 -15.58 -8.83
CA GLN A 89 6.05 -16.54 -9.13
C GLN A 89 6.09 -16.95 -10.60
N LYS A 90 4.93 -17.15 -11.24
CA LYS A 90 4.84 -17.44 -12.68
C LYS A 90 5.39 -16.29 -13.52
N LEU A 91 4.99 -15.05 -13.22
CA LEU A 91 5.46 -13.86 -13.93
C LEU A 91 6.99 -13.75 -13.88
N PHE A 92 7.61 -13.90 -12.69
CA PHE A 92 9.07 -13.91 -12.61
C PHE A 92 9.69 -15.07 -13.38
N ARG A 93 9.12 -16.27 -13.29
CA ARG A 93 9.65 -17.45 -13.98
C ARG A 93 9.58 -17.33 -15.51
N GLU A 94 8.56 -16.69 -16.05
CA GLU A 94 8.36 -16.51 -17.50
C GLU A 94 9.21 -15.38 -18.08
N HIS A 95 9.44 -14.32 -17.31
CA HIS A 95 10.07 -13.10 -17.83
C HIS A 95 11.53 -12.89 -17.37
N CYS A 96 11.94 -13.48 -16.24
CA CYS A 96 13.27 -13.25 -15.66
C CYS A 96 14.25 -14.42 -15.81
N PHE A 97 13.80 -15.60 -16.26
CA PHE A 97 14.65 -16.77 -16.51
C PHE A 97 14.84 -17.01 -18.00
N GLY A 98 16.02 -17.49 -18.40
CA GLY A 98 16.37 -17.71 -19.80
C GLY A 98 17.87 -17.78 -20.05
N ASP A 99 18.26 -17.87 -21.32
CA ASP A 99 19.65 -18.13 -21.73
C ASP A 99 20.51 -16.86 -21.91
N LYS A 100 19.93 -15.66 -21.72
CA LYS A 100 20.70 -14.41 -21.78
C LYS A 100 21.71 -14.40 -20.63
N PRO A 101 23.02 -14.27 -20.91
CA PRO A 101 24.04 -14.23 -19.87
C PRO A 101 23.97 -12.92 -19.08
N ILE A 102 24.36 -12.99 -17.81
CA ILE A 102 24.54 -11.80 -16.96
C ILE A 102 25.90 -11.17 -17.28
N GLU A 103 25.90 -9.88 -17.65
CA GLU A 103 27.11 -9.15 -18.09
C GLU A 103 27.77 -8.31 -16.97
N PHE A 104 27.23 -8.39 -15.76
CA PHE A 104 27.74 -7.69 -14.58
C PHE A 104 28.06 -8.69 -13.46
N GLU A 105 28.87 -8.27 -12.50
CA GLU A 105 29.22 -9.07 -11.32
C GLU A 105 28.90 -8.31 -10.03
N ILE A 106 28.66 -9.07 -8.95
CA ILE A 106 28.63 -8.53 -7.59
C ILE A 106 30.04 -8.59 -7.02
N VAL A 107 30.55 -7.45 -6.57
CA VAL A 107 31.87 -7.34 -5.92
C VAL A 107 31.80 -7.12 -4.41
N SER A 108 30.59 -6.90 -3.87
CA SER A 108 30.35 -6.87 -2.43
C SER A 108 30.25 -8.26 -1.83
N ASP A 109 30.32 -8.35 -0.50
CA ASP A 109 30.08 -9.58 0.23
C ASP A 109 28.59 -9.96 0.22
N GLU A 110 28.26 -11.01 -0.53
CA GLU A 110 26.90 -11.50 -0.68
C GLU A 110 26.28 -12.01 0.63
N ASP A 111 27.08 -12.49 1.59
CA ASP A 111 26.55 -12.93 2.90
C ASP A 111 26.03 -11.73 3.69
N THR A 112 26.77 -10.62 3.67
CA THR A 112 26.33 -9.35 4.25
C THR A 112 25.07 -8.82 3.56
N ASN A 113 24.96 -8.94 2.23
CA ASN A 113 23.82 -8.42 1.48
C ASN A 113 22.55 -9.30 1.58
N PHE A 114 22.71 -10.63 1.51
CA PHE A 114 21.60 -11.59 1.31
C PHE A 114 21.49 -12.67 2.39
N GLY A 115 22.43 -12.77 3.35
CA GLY A 115 22.46 -13.85 4.33
C GLY A 115 21.19 -13.97 5.19
N HIS A 116 20.45 -12.87 5.38
CA HIS A 116 19.16 -12.85 6.09
C HIS A 116 18.05 -13.67 5.40
N THR A 117 18.19 -13.97 4.10
CA THR A 117 17.22 -14.76 3.31
C THR A 117 17.36 -16.26 3.54
N GLY A 118 18.49 -16.72 4.11
CA GLY A 118 18.85 -18.13 4.24
C GLY A 118 19.64 -18.68 3.05
N PHE A 119 19.75 -17.93 1.96
CA PHE A 119 20.63 -18.19 0.82
C PHE A 119 21.58 -17.00 0.65
N PRO A 120 22.82 -17.07 1.17
CA PRO A 120 23.76 -15.94 1.20
C PRO A 120 24.46 -15.74 -0.16
N ARG A 121 23.68 -15.61 -1.23
CA ARG A 121 24.15 -15.35 -2.59
C ARG A 121 23.08 -14.71 -3.43
N ALA A 122 23.47 -13.96 -4.46
CA ALA A 122 22.51 -13.52 -5.45
C ALA A 122 21.97 -14.71 -6.26
N ASN A 123 20.71 -14.62 -6.67
CA ASN A 123 20.01 -15.73 -7.33
C ASN A 123 20.65 -16.16 -8.66
N PHE A 124 21.26 -15.23 -9.40
CA PHE A 124 21.95 -15.52 -10.65
C PHE A 124 23.34 -16.13 -10.47
N ASN A 125 23.88 -16.13 -9.24
CA ASN A 125 25.09 -16.86 -8.87
C ASN A 125 24.77 -18.28 -8.34
N ASP A 126 23.50 -18.67 -8.30
CA ASP A 126 23.11 -20.05 -7.98
C ASP A 126 23.31 -20.96 -9.20
N PRO A 127 24.15 -22.00 -9.13
CA PRO A 127 24.43 -22.89 -10.25
C PRO A 127 23.22 -23.71 -10.71
N ASN A 128 22.14 -23.76 -9.93
CA ASN A 128 20.92 -24.51 -10.23
C ASN A 128 19.84 -23.63 -10.90
N LEU A 129 20.08 -22.32 -11.02
CA LEU A 129 19.11 -21.36 -11.55
C LEU A 129 19.67 -20.68 -12.80
N ASN A 130 18.90 -20.68 -13.89
CA ASN A 130 19.25 -19.98 -15.12
C ASN A 130 18.55 -18.61 -15.16
N VAL A 131 19.02 -17.67 -14.34
CA VAL A 131 18.47 -16.32 -14.24
C VAL A 131 19.04 -15.45 -15.36
N SER A 132 18.17 -14.79 -16.12
CA SER A 132 18.53 -13.92 -17.24
C SER A 132 18.35 -12.43 -16.96
N ILE A 133 17.43 -12.08 -16.05
CA ILE A 133 17.16 -10.71 -15.60
C ILE A 133 16.97 -10.77 -14.08
N PRO A 134 18.01 -10.50 -13.27
CA PRO A 134 17.89 -10.46 -11.83
C PRO A 134 16.93 -9.36 -11.37
N VAL A 135 16.24 -9.58 -10.26
CA VAL A 135 15.31 -8.60 -9.69
C VAL A 135 15.78 -8.25 -8.29
N PHE A 136 16.10 -6.99 -8.02
CA PHE A 136 16.47 -6.50 -6.71
C PHE A 136 15.29 -5.75 -6.09
N SER A 137 14.91 -6.08 -4.86
CA SER A 137 13.79 -5.42 -4.19
C SER A 137 14.11 -5.09 -2.74
N ILE A 138 13.67 -3.92 -2.30
CA ILE A 138 13.38 -3.67 -0.88
C ILE A 138 11.92 -4.05 -0.59
N HIS A 139 11.56 -4.15 0.69
CA HIS A 139 10.14 -4.23 1.10
C HIS A 139 9.58 -2.83 1.32
N GLY A 140 8.30 -2.65 1.06
CA GLY A 140 7.52 -1.48 1.46
C GLY A 140 6.77 -1.71 2.78
N ASN A 141 5.73 -0.91 3.02
CA ASN A 141 4.93 -0.97 4.23
C ASN A 141 3.75 -1.95 4.15
N HIS A 142 3.35 -2.37 2.96
CA HIS A 142 2.32 -3.41 2.76
C HIS A 142 2.91 -4.82 2.80
N ASP A 143 4.14 -5.00 2.33
CA ASP A 143 4.85 -6.28 2.32
C ASP A 143 6.00 -6.32 3.35
N ASP A 144 5.78 -5.69 4.49
CA ASP A 144 6.73 -5.59 5.59
C ASP A 144 6.95 -6.92 6.35
N PRO A 145 8.11 -7.10 7.02
CA PRO A 145 8.34 -8.26 7.87
C PRO A 145 7.38 -8.30 9.06
N THR A 146 6.54 -9.35 9.14
CA THR A 146 5.64 -9.58 10.28
C THR A 146 6.01 -10.83 11.07
N GLY A 147 5.52 -10.93 12.31
CA GLY A 147 5.71 -12.10 13.17
C GLY A 147 7.19 -12.40 13.48
N GLN A 148 7.70 -13.53 12.97
CA GLN A 148 9.11 -13.96 13.11
C GLN A 148 10.07 -13.19 12.20
N GLN A 149 9.79 -11.92 11.88
CA GLN A 149 10.58 -11.07 11.00
C GLN A 149 10.70 -11.63 9.57
N LYS A 150 9.61 -12.20 9.04
CA LYS A 150 9.53 -12.69 7.65
C LYS A 150 8.44 -11.96 6.88
N CYS A 151 8.70 -11.70 5.61
CA CYS A 151 7.77 -11.04 4.68
C CYS A 151 7.56 -11.89 3.43
N ALA A 152 6.64 -11.47 2.56
CA ALA A 152 6.40 -12.14 1.27
C ALA A 152 7.67 -12.21 0.39
N LEU A 153 8.53 -11.18 0.46
CA LEU A 153 9.80 -11.16 -0.28
C LEU A 153 10.78 -12.23 0.18
N ASP A 154 10.80 -12.60 1.47
CA ASP A 154 11.62 -13.73 1.96
C ASP A 154 11.22 -15.04 1.24
N THR A 155 9.94 -15.25 0.96
CA THR A 155 9.45 -16.43 0.23
C THR A 155 9.90 -16.42 -1.25
N LEU A 156 9.88 -15.26 -1.90
CA LEU A 156 10.35 -15.11 -3.27
C LEU A 156 11.88 -15.29 -3.38
N ALA A 157 12.63 -14.74 -2.42
CA ALA A 157 14.08 -14.90 -2.34
C ALA A 157 14.48 -16.36 -2.10
N ALA A 158 13.79 -17.07 -1.20
CA ALA A 158 14.01 -18.50 -0.96
C ALA A 158 13.70 -19.37 -2.19
N ALA A 159 12.80 -18.91 -3.07
CA ALA A 159 12.50 -19.56 -4.34
C ALA A 159 13.50 -19.19 -5.47
N GLY A 160 14.48 -18.32 -5.20
CA GLY A 160 15.47 -17.86 -6.18
C GLY A 160 14.92 -16.86 -7.21
N LEU A 161 13.77 -16.24 -6.95
CA LEU A 161 13.10 -15.35 -7.92
C LEU A 161 13.57 -13.90 -7.83
N ILE A 162 13.98 -13.45 -6.64
CA ILE A 162 14.43 -12.09 -6.38
C ILE A 162 15.66 -12.07 -5.47
N ASN A 163 16.39 -10.97 -5.49
CA ASN A 163 17.44 -10.59 -4.56
C ASN A 163 16.86 -9.57 -3.58
N TYR A 164 16.43 -10.05 -2.41
CA TYR A 164 15.88 -9.19 -1.36
C TYR A 164 17.02 -8.52 -0.58
N PHE A 165 17.06 -7.19 -0.60
CA PHE A 165 18.10 -6.38 0.06
C PHE A 165 17.48 -5.24 0.88
N GLY A 166 18.31 -4.52 1.64
CA GLY A 166 17.88 -3.34 2.39
C GLY A 166 17.03 -3.60 3.64
N LYS A 167 16.92 -4.86 4.08
CA LYS A 167 16.24 -5.24 5.32
C LYS A 167 17.05 -4.78 6.53
N SER A 168 16.49 -3.89 7.35
CA SER A 168 17.12 -3.47 8.61
C SER A 168 16.84 -4.51 9.71
N ASN A 169 17.89 -5.13 10.27
CA ASN A 169 17.75 -6.14 11.31
C ASN A 169 17.66 -5.58 12.75
N THR A 170 17.50 -4.26 12.90
CA THR A 170 17.82 -3.62 14.17
C THR A 170 16.61 -3.22 15.00
N SER A 171 16.64 -3.55 16.29
CA SER A 171 15.78 -2.97 17.33
C SER A 171 16.06 -1.47 17.48
N CYS A 172 15.11 -0.74 18.09
CA CYS A 172 15.08 0.73 18.14
C CYS A 172 16.35 1.42 18.68
N ASP A 173 17.18 0.72 19.46
CA ASP A 173 18.27 1.33 20.22
C ASP A 173 19.66 1.21 19.56
N GLN A 174 19.80 0.36 18.54
CA GLN A 174 21.10 0.03 17.94
C GLN A 174 21.36 0.73 16.59
N GLY A 175 20.39 1.49 16.07
CA GLY A 175 20.52 2.24 14.82
C GLY A 175 20.38 1.40 13.55
N VAL A 176 20.57 2.01 12.38
CA VAL A 176 20.43 1.36 11.07
C VAL A 176 21.72 1.57 10.28
N ASN A 177 22.37 0.46 9.91
CA ASN A 177 23.52 0.47 9.02
C ASN A 177 23.05 0.08 7.62
N ILE A 178 23.22 0.98 6.66
CA ILE A 178 22.84 0.77 5.27
C ILE A 178 24.11 0.39 4.51
N VAL A 179 24.22 -0.90 4.17
CA VAL A 179 25.34 -1.48 3.42
C VAL A 179 24.92 -1.64 1.95
N PRO A 180 25.72 -1.15 0.99
CA PRO A 180 25.37 -1.23 -0.42
C PRO A 180 25.59 -2.64 -0.98
N VAL A 181 24.82 -2.98 -2.02
CA VAL A 181 25.19 -4.03 -2.99
C VAL A 181 26.06 -3.38 -4.05
N LEU A 182 27.25 -3.93 -4.29
CA LEU A 182 28.23 -3.35 -5.23
C LEU A 182 28.24 -4.17 -6.51
N LEU A 183 27.87 -3.54 -7.62
CA LEU A 183 27.82 -4.12 -8.95
C LEU A 183 28.88 -3.50 -9.86
N GLN A 184 29.49 -4.31 -10.72
CA GLN A 184 30.39 -3.82 -11.75
C GLN A 184 30.02 -4.42 -13.11
N LYS A 185 29.90 -3.55 -14.12
CA LYS A 185 29.73 -3.91 -15.53
C LYS A 185 30.77 -3.19 -16.37
N GLY A 186 31.74 -3.93 -16.89
CA GLY A 186 32.91 -3.36 -17.55
C GLY A 186 33.61 -2.34 -16.64
N ASN A 187 33.66 -1.08 -17.08
CA ASN A 187 34.25 0.04 -16.34
C ASN A 187 33.26 0.81 -15.44
N THR A 188 31.98 0.46 -15.46
CA THR A 188 30.95 1.14 -14.66
C THR A 188 30.75 0.43 -13.33
N LYS A 189 30.89 1.18 -12.24
CA LYS A 189 30.71 0.73 -10.85
C LYS A 189 29.43 1.34 -10.27
N LEU A 190 28.53 0.52 -9.75
CA LEU A 190 27.24 0.91 -9.17
C LEU A 190 27.12 0.43 -7.72
N ALA A 191 26.85 1.34 -6.79
CA ALA A 191 26.56 1.04 -5.40
C ALA A 191 25.05 1.24 -5.14
N ILE A 192 24.34 0.15 -4.87
CA ILE A 192 22.91 0.15 -4.59
C ILE A 192 22.69 0.10 -3.08
N TYR A 193 22.28 1.23 -2.52
CA TYR A 193 21.81 1.34 -1.15
C TYR A 193 20.30 1.08 -1.11
N GLY A 194 19.83 0.37 -0.09
CA GLY A 194 18.41 0.09 0.09
C GLY A 194 17.99 0.23 1.54
N LEU A 195 16.81 0.79 1.76
CA LEU A 195 16.16 0.82 3.07
C LEU A 195 14.71 0.40 2.90
N GLY A 196 14.40 -0.82 3.33
CA GLY A 196 13.02 -1.28 3.43
C GLY A 196 12.19 -0.42 4.39
N ALA A 197 10.87 -0.42 4.23
CA ALA A 197 10.02 0.50 4.97
C ALA A 197 10.15 0.35 6.49
N ILE A 198 10.47 1.45 7.15
CA ILE A 198 10.39 1.64 8.59
C ILE A 198 9.30 2.68 8.85
N LYS A 199 8.55 2.58 9.95
CA LYS A 199 7.60 3.64 10.33
C LYS A 199 8.26 5.02 10.32
N ASP A 200 7.68 6.00 9.62
CA ASP A 200 8.33 7.31 9.36
C ASP A 200 8.77 8.02 10.64
N GLU A 201 7.89 8.10 11.65
CA GLU A 201 8.24 8.72 12.94
C GLU A 201 9.48 8.09 13.58
N ARG A 202 9.63 6.77 13.46
CA ARG A 202 10.75 6.03 14.02
C ARG A 202 12.02 6.37 13.24
N LEU A 203 11.96 6.32 11.92
CA LEU A 203 13.11 6.60 11.06
C LEU A 203 13.54 8.07 11.17
N TYR A 204 12.59 9.01 11.20
CA TYR A 204 12.84 10.43 11.43
C TYR A 204 13.63 10.66 12.73
N ASN A 205 13.18 10.05 13.83
CA ASN A 205 13.87 10.14 15.11
C ASN A 205 15.26 9.49 15.09
N MET A 206 15.47 8.45 14.28
CA MET A 206 16.79 7.82 14.11
C MET A 206 17.76 8.74 13.36
N PHE A 207 17.30 9.41 12.31
CA PHE A 207 18.09 10.43 11.62
C PHE A 207 18.46 11.60 12.54
N GLU A 208 17.49 12.15 13.29
CA GLU A 208 17.77 13.23 14.26
C GLU A 208 18.82 12.85 15.31
N LYS A 209 18.84 11.57 15.72
CA LYS A 209 19.79 11.06 16.71
C LYS A 209 21.14 10.62 16.10
N GLY A 210 21.32 10.72 14.79
CA GLY A 210 22.54 10.24 14.11
C GLY A 210 22.71 8.71 14.16
N LEU A 211 21.60 7.98 14.26
CA LEU A 211 21.59 6.51 14.36
C LEU A 211 21.49 5.81 13.00
N VAL A 212 21.41 6.56 11.90
CA VAL A 212 21.40 6.01 10.53
C VAL A 212 22.79 6.23 9.93
N GLN A 213 23.46 5.15 9.54
CA GLN A 213 24.81 5.17 8.98
C GLN A 213 24.83 4.54 7.60
N PHE A 214 25.41 5.25 6.62
CA PHE A 214 25.64 4.73 5.29
C PHE A 214 27.08 4.24 5.19
N ILE A 215 27.26 2.95 4.88
CA ILE A 215 28.58 2.36 4.72
C ILE A 215 29.06 2.60 3.29
N ARG A 216 30.17 3.33 3.13
CA ARG A 216 30.77 3.57 1.80
C ARG A 216 31.71 2.42 1.41
N PRO A 217 31.87 2.13 0.10
CA PRO A 217 32.89 1.20 -0.37
C PRO A 217 34.27 1.59 0.16
N ALA A 218 35.09 0.61 0.52
CA ALA A 218 36.44 0.87 1.01
C ALA A 218 37.38 1.32 -0.13
N GLU A 219 37.16 0.80 -1.34
CA GLU A 219 37.97 1.05 -2.52
C GLU A 219 37.27 2.05 -3.46
N ASP A 220 38.05 3.04 -3.91
CA ASP A 220 37.63 4.10 -4.84
C ASP A 220 36.23 4.67 -4.59
N PRO A 221 35.92 5.16 -3.37
CA PRO A 221 34.56 5.50 -2.96
C PRO A 221 33.89 6.61 -3.80
N ASP A 222 34.69 7.36 -4.55
CA ASP A 222 34.22 8.45 -5.41
C ASP A 222 33.96 8.01 -6.87
N ASP A 223 34.38 6.81 -7.26
CA ASP A 223 34.16 6.26 -8.61
C ASP A 223 32.79 5.58 -8.76
N TRP A 224 32.16 5.19 -7.64
CA TRP A 224 30.88 4.48 -7.61
C TRP A 224 29.71 5.42 -7.89
N PHE A 225 28.85 5.08 -8.87
CA PHE A 225 27.53 5.71 -8.95
C PHE A 225 26.65 5.20 -7.81
N ASN A 226 26.13 6.10 -6.99
CA ASN A 226 25.42 5.76 -5.75
C ASN A 226 23.92 5.94 -5.92
N ILE A 227 23.18 4.82 -5.99
CA ILE A 227 21.71 4.82 -5.97
C ILE A 227 21.23 4.49 -4.57
N PHE A 228 20.23 5.23 -4.08
CA PHE A 228 19.52 4.87 -2.86
C PHE A 228 18.04 4.61 -3.13
N VAL A 229 17.55 3.45 -2.73
CA VAL A 229 16.14 3.07 -2.82
C VAL A 229 15.51 3.13 -1.43
N ILE A 230 14.43 3.91 -1.29
CA ILE A 230 13.76 4.13 -0.01
C ILE A 230 12.24 4.10 -0.18
N HIS A 231 11.55 3.52 0.81
CA HIS A 231 10.10 3.43 0.83
C HIS A 231 9.55 4.13 2.09
N GLN A 232 9.31 5.45 1.99
CA GLN A 232 8.90 6.34 3.10
C GLN A 232 8.01 7.47 2.58
N ASN A 233 7.28 8.15 3.46
CA ASN A 233 6.59 9.40 3.12
C ASN A 233 7.61 10.48 2.71
N ARG A 234 7.40 11.09 1.53
CA ARG A 234 8.19 12.24 1.05
C ARG A 234 7.54 13.54 1.48
N SER A 235 6.21 13.61 1.38
CA SER A 235 5.43 14.79 1.73
C SER A 235 5.14 14.88 3.22
N ALA A 236 5.18 16.08 3.78
CA ALA A 236 4.91 16.29 5.20
C ALA A 236 3.42 16.12 5.54
N HIS A 237 3.04 14.93 5.99
CA HIS A 237 1.69 14.64 6.52
C HIS A 237 1.54 14.97 8.01
N GLY A 238 2.66 15.22 8.69
CA GLY A 238 2.73 15.64 10.09
C GLY A 238 4.11 16.22 10.39
N LYS A 239 4.41 16.49 11.67
CA LYS A 239 5.74 17.04 12.04
C LYS A 239 6.89 16.07 11.78
N LYS A 240 6.66 14.77 11.93
CA LYS A 240 7.67 13.69 11.81
C LYS A 240 7.18 12.50 10.95
N ASN A 241 6.06 12.66 10.24
CA ASN A 241 5.44 11.62 9.40
C ASN A 241 5.88 11.76 7.94
N TYR A 242 7.19 11.90 7.74
CA TYR A 242 7.87 11.98 6.45
C TYR A 242 9.37 12.01 6.69
N ILE A 243 10.18 11.77 5.66
CA ILE A 243 11.64 11.92 5.72
C ILE A 243 12.06 13.12 4.86
N PRO A 244 12.61 14.19 5.45
CA PRO A 244 13.19 15.29 4.68
C PRO A 244 14.33 14.80 3.81
N GLU A 245 14.36 15.22 2.54
CA GLU A 245 15.48 14.92 1.63
C GLU A 245 16.83 15.40 2.20
N THR A 246 16.81 16.45 3.03
CA THR A 246 18.00 16.98 3.70
C THR A 246 18.61 16.03 4.75
N PHE A 247 17.93 14.97 5.16
CA PHE A 247 18.51 13.94 6.03
C PHE A 247 19.41 12.97 5.27
N LEU A 248 19.23 12.86 3.96
CA LEU A 248 20.00 11.96 3.12
C LEU A 248 21.38 12.54 2.82
N PRO A 249 22.43 11.70 2.75
CA PRO A 249 23.79 12.17 2.54
C PRO A 249 24.01 12.66 1.10
N ASN A 250 24.84 13.70 0.97
CA ASN A 250 25.15 14.35 -0.31
C ASN A 250 26.07 13.57 -1.27
N PHE A 251 26.59 12.41 -0.86
CA PHE A 251 27.40 11.57 -1.76
C PHE A 251 26.55 10.70 -2.70
N LEU A 252 25.24 10.62 -2.45
CA LEU A 252 24.30 9.94 -3.33
C LEU A 252 24.24 10.67 -4.66
N ASP A 253 24.02 9.92 -5.74
CA ASP A 253 23.86 10.50 -7.07
C ASP A 253 22.36 10.52 -7.47
N LEU A 254 21.62 9.43 -7.15
CA LEU A 254 20.20 9.28 -7.45
C LEU A 254 19.44 8.58 -6.30
N VAL A 255 18.28 9.12 -5.92
CA VAL A 255 17.36 8.54 -4.94
C VAL A 255 16.08 8.09 -5.65
N ILE A 256 15.74 6.80 -5.51
CA ILE A 256 14.45 6.24 -5.96
C ILE A 256 13.51 6.21 -4.75
N TRP A 257 12.44 7.00 -4.84
CA TRP A 257 11.44 7.15 -3.77
C TRP A 257 10.20 6.31 -4.10
N GLY A 258 10.01 5.20 -3.37
CA GLY A 258 9.02 4.16 -3.69
C GLY A 258 7.59 4.51 -3.28
N HIS A 259 7.36 4.70 -1.99
CA HIS A 259 6.05 4.78 -1.30
C HIS A 259 5.00 5.76 -1.87
N GLU A 260 5.42 6.80 -2.57
CA GLU A 260 4.50 7.84 -3.04
C GLU A 260 3.89 7.44 -4.38
N HIS A 261 2.58 7.23 -4.41
CA HIS A 261 1.87 6.73 -5.61
C HIS A 261 1.78 7.74 -6.76
N GLU A 262 1.98 9.05 -6.48
CA GLU A 262 2.02 10.07 -7.53
C GLU A 262 3.23 9.85 -8.45
N SER A 263 2.99 9.80 -9.77
CA SER A 263 4.08 9.62 -10.73
C SER A 263 4.81 10.94 -10.99
N ARG A 264 5.93 11.14 -10.30
CA ARG A 264 6.92 12.22 -10.49
C ARG A 264 8.26 11.61 -10.89
N ILE A 265 8.20 10.82 -11.95
CA ILE A 265 9.27 9.91 -12.38
C ILE A 265 10.47 10.62 -13.00
N LYS A 266 10.29 11.84 -13.52
CA LYS A 266 11.41 12.62 -14.05
C LYS A 266 12.32 13.03 -12.90
N PRO A 267 13.65 12.86 -13.00
CA PRO A 267 14.56 13.19 -11.90
C PRO A 267 14.48 14.68 -11.56
N GLU A 268 14.25 14.99 -10.30
CA GLU A 268 14.22 16.35 -9.74
C GLU A 268 15.52 16.60 -9.00
N TYR A 269 16.25 17.66 -9.36
CA TYR A 269 17.51 17.98 -8.71
C TYR A 269 17.30 18.66 -7.35
N ASN A 270 17.92 18.13 -6.30
CA ASN A 270 17.94 18.77 -4.99
C ASN A 270 19.19 19.67 -4.89
N GLU A 271 19.01 20.98 -4.93
CA GLU A 271 20.13 21.95 -4.89
C GLU A 271 20.96 21.89 -3.59
N ILE A 272 20.33 21.50 -2.47
CA ILE A 272 20.97 21.48 -1.15
C ILE A 272 21.88 20.26 -1.01
N GLN A 273 21.36 19.07 -1.32
CA GLN A 273 22.08 17.80 -1.17
C GLN A 273 22.81 17.34 -2.43
N ARG A 274 22.55 17.99 -3.58
CA ARG A 274 23.23 17.76 -4.86
C ARG A 274 23.06 16.37 -5.47
N PHE A 275 21.94 15.71 -5.17
CA PHE A 275 21.50 14.48 -5.83
C PHE A 275 20.18 14.69 -6.57
N TYR A 276 19.82 13.74 -7.41
CA TYR A 276 18.49 13.70 -8.04
C TYR A 276 17.53 12.81 -7.26
N VAL A 277 16.26 13.17 -7.23
CA VAL A 277 15.17 12.33 -6.69
C VAL A 277 14.23 11.95 -7.84
N SER A 278 13.97 10.66 -7.98
CA SER A 278 12.96 10.13 -8.89
C SER A 278 11.90 9.41 -8.07
N GLN A 279 10.64 9.76 -8.30
CA GLN A 279 9.47 9.15 -7.65
C GLN A 279 8.61 8.48 -8.73
N PRO A 280 8.82 7.20 -9.05
CA PRO A 280 8.17 6.56 -10.19
C PRO A 280 6.63 6.59 -10.12
N GLY A 281 6.08 6.48 -8.91
CA GLY A 281 4.66 6.26 -8.68
C GLY A 281 4.28 4.78 -8.79
N SER A 282 3.08 4.44 -8.34
CA SER A 282 2.55 3.08 -8.38
C SER A 282 2.21 2.62 -9.81
N SER A 283 2.18 1.31 -10.04
CA SER A 283 1.72 0.74 -11.32
C SER A 283 0.21 0.40 -11.35
N VAL A 284 -0.49 0.59 -10.23
CA VAL A 284 -1.95 0.42 -10.13
C VAL A 284 -2.55 1.52 -9.24
N ILE A 285 -3.78 1.92 -9.54
CA ILE A 285 -4.51 2.96 -8.80
C ILE A 285 -5.19 2.32 -7.60
N THR A 286 -4.60 2.53 -6.41
CA THR A 286 -5.13 1.98 -5.16
C THR A 286 -6.15 2.92 -4.51
N SER A 287 -6.02 4.24 -4.75
CA SER A 287 -6.92 5.25 -4.21
C SER A 287 -7.51 6.17 -5.29
N LEU A 288 -8.76 6.64 -5.10
CA LEU A 288 -9.41 7.60 -6.00
C LEU A 288 -9.09 9.04 -5.59
N SER A 289 -7.80 9.37 -5.59
CA SER A 289 -7.23 10.63 -5.12
C SER A 289 -6.60 11.43 -6.26
N GLU A 290 -6.24 12.69 -6.02
CA GLU A 290 -5.66 13.56 -7.05
C GLU A 290 -4.23 13.15 -7.44
N SER A 291 -3.46 12.59 -6.50
CA SER A 291 -2.11 12.06 -6.74
C SER A 291 -2.10 10.88 -7.72
N GLU A 292 -3.20 10.15 -7.82
CA GLU A 292 -3.34 8.97 -8.69
C GLU A 292 -3.83 9.31 -10.10
N LEU A 293 -4.13 10.59 -10.40
CA LEU A 293 -4.64 11.01 -11.71
C LEU A 293 -3.56 11.02 -12.80
N ALA A 294 -2.31 11.21 -12.43
CA ALA A 294 -1.20 11.23 -13.38
C ALA A 294 -1.07 9.86 -14.07
N GLN A 295 -0.71 9.89 -15.37
CA GLN A 295 -0.37 8.68 -16.10
C GLN A 295 0.76 7.93 -15.38
N LYS A 296 0.60 6.61 -15.24
CA LYS A 296 1.59 5.75 -14.58
C LYS A 296 2.73 5.41 -15.53
N HIS A 297 3.94 5.34 -14.98
CA HIS A 297 5.16 5.07 -15.72
C HIS A 297 6.06 4.11 -14.93
N ILE A 298 6.92 3.40 -15.66
CA ILE A 298 8.15 2.82 -15.12
C ILE A 298 9.33 3.60 -15.68
N ALA A 299 10.52 3.44 -15.10
CA ALA A 299 11.72 4.14 -15.56
C ALA A 299 12.71 3.17 -16.18
N LEU A 300 13.22 3.51 -17.36
CA LEU A 300 14.41 2.90 -17.93
C LEU A 300 15.62 3.75 -17.54
N LEU A 301 16.44 3.23 -16.63
CA LEU A 301 17.64 3.88 -16.14
C LEU A 301 18.87 3.29 -16.84
N LYS A 302 19.68 4.17 -17.44
CA LYS A 302 20.97 3.84 -18.07
C LYS A 302 22.07 4.54 -17.30
N ILE A 303 23.11 3.81 -16.92
CA ILE A 303 24.22 4.32 -16.12
C ILE A 303 25.53 4.01 -16.84
N HIS A 304 26.37 5.02 -16.99
CA HIS A 304 27.72 4.88 -17.50
C HIS A 304 28.67 5.68 -16.63
N LYS A 305 29.56 4.99 -15.92
CA LYS A 305 30.40 5.56 -14.86
C LYS A 305 29.53 6.35 -13.87
N LYS A 306 29.72 7.67 -13.79
CA LYS A 306 28.97 8.58 -12.90
C LYS A 306 27.76 9.27 -13.54
N ASN A 307 27.58 9.11 -14.85
CA ASN A 307 26.48 9.73 -15.57
C ASN A 307 25.30 8.76 -15.66
N PHE A 308 24.09 9.29 -15.65
CA PHE A 308 22.89 8.51 -15.81
C PHE A 308 21.87 9.19 -16.73
N LYS A 309 20.98 8.39 -17.30
CA LYS A 309 19.80 8.84 -18.04
C LYS A 309 18.60 8.04 -17.55
N LEU A 310 17.56 8.72 -17.10
CA LEU A 310 16.33 8.10 -16.62
C LEU A 310 15.18 8.48 -17.56
N GLU A 311 14.72 7.51 -18.34
CA GLU A 311 13.67 7.69 -19.35
C GLU A 311 12.34 7.13 -18.83
N PRO A 312 11.27 7.94 -18.72
CA PRO A 312 9.97 7.45 -18.31
C PRO A 312 9.28 6.69 -19.46
N ILE A 313 8.82 5.47 -19.18
CA ILE A 313 8.05 4.63 -20.10
C ILE A 313 6.62 4.52 -19.56
N PRO A 314 5.61 5.01 -20.29
CA PRO A 314 4.22 4.95 -19.82
C PRO A 314 3.71 3.50 -19.85
N LEU A 315 3.05 3.09 -18.77
CA LEU A 315 2.33 1.82 -18.72
C LEU A 315 1.01 1.93 -19.47
N ARG A 316 0.85 1.11 -20.51
CA ARG A 316 -0.32 1.13 -21.39
C ARG A 316 -1.47 0.29 -20.83
N SER A 317 -1.18 -0.68 -19.98
CA SER A 317 -2.15 -1.57 -19.34
C SER A 317 -2.96 -0.91 -18.23
N CYS A 318 -2.47 0.18 -17.63
CA CYS A 318 -3.12 0.79 -16.47
C CYS A 318 -4.54 1.24 -16.83
N ARG A 319 -5.49 0.90 -15.95
CA ARG A 319 -6.90 1.31 -16.09
C ARG A 319 -7.00 2.83 -16.06
N GLN A 320 -7.75 3.38 -17.03
CA GLN A 320 -7.99 4.82 -17.10
C GLN A 320 -8.72 5.31 -15.84
N PHE A 321 -8.31 6.47 -15.33
CA PHE A 321 -8.95 7.13 -14.21
C PHE A 321 -9.14 8.61 -14.49
N MET A 322 -10.36 9.09 -14.25
CA MET A 322 -10.68 10.51 -14.33
C MET A 322 -11.45 10.97 -13.11
N MET A 323 -11.17 12.21 -12.73
CA MET A 323 -11.77 12.86 -11.59
C MET A 323 -12.22 14.27 -11.95
N SER A 324 -13.39 14.67 -11.44
CA SER A 324 -13.90 16.03 -11.61
C SER A 324 -14.52 16.52 -10.32
N THR A 325 -14.41 17.82 -10.09
CA THR A 325 -15.19 18.50 -9.05
C THR A 325 -16.41 19.18 -9.68
N VAL A 326 -17.54 19.13 -8.99
CA VAL A 326 -18.81 19.72 -9.38
C VAL A 326 -19.34 20.54 -8.21
N VAL A 327 -19.70 21.79 -8.47
CA VAL A 327 -20.40 22.63 -7.50
C VAL A 327 -21.86 22.75 -7.94
N LEU A 328 -22.79 22.22 -7.14
CA LEU A 328 -24.21 22.22 -7.51
C LEU A 328 -24.78 23.64 -7.56
N ALA A 329 -24.31 24.56 -6.72
CA ALA A 329 -24.73 25.96 -6.74
C ALA A 329 -24.37 26.68 -8.07
N ASP A 330 -23.30 26.26 -8.74
CA ASP A 330 -22.88 26.80 -10.04
C ASP A 330 -23.68 26.18 -11.21
N SER A 331 -24.56 25.23 -10.90
CA SER A 331 -25.42 24.59 -11.90
C SER A 331 -26.75 25.34 -12.07
N ASN A 332 -27.38 25.18 -13.23
CA ASN A 332 -28.72 25.74 -13.50
C ASN A 332 -29.87 24.97 -12.81
N ILE A 333 -29.58 24.27 -11.69
CA ILE A 333 -30.56 23.43 -10.97
C ILE A 333 -31.09 24.23 -9.77
N ASN A 334 -32.39 24.52 -9.78
CA ASN A 334 -33.06 25.18 -8.66
C ASN A 334 -33.24 24.21 -7.48
N PRO A 335 -32.73 24.52 -6.27
CA PRO A 335 -32.89 23.68 -5.07
C PRO A 335 -34.35 23.45 -4.66
N THR A 336 -35.24 24.40 -4.97
CA THR A 336 -36.65 24.37 -4.54
C THR A 336 -37.58 23.59 -5.47
N ASP A 337 -37.03 23.02 -6.55
CA ASP A 337 -37.82 22.26 -7.52
C ASP A 337 -38.25 20.91 -6.92
N LYS A 338 -39.52 20.52 -7.14
CA LYS A 338 -40.06 19.23 -6.69
C LYS A 338 -39.30 18.03 -7.28
N ASN A 339 -38.68 18.19 -8.44
CA ASN A 339 -37.90 17.14 -9.11
C ASN A 339 -36.38 17.40 -9.07
N VAL A 340 -35.89 18.15 -8.09
CA VAL A 340 -34.48 18.52 -7.96
C VAL A 340 -33.55 17.29 -7.95
N GLU A 341 -33.90 16.24 -7.20
CA GLU A 341 -33.09 15.01 -7.08
C GLU A 341 -32.87 14.36 -8.45
N LEU A 342 -33.93 14.23 -9.26
CA LEU A 342 -33.86 13.64 -10.59
C LEU A 342 -33.07 14.50 -11.58
N LYS A 343 -33.14 15.83 -11.44
CA LYS A 343 -32.33 16.76 -12.25
C LYS A 343 -30.84 16.67 -11.90
N ILE A 344 -30.50 16.58 -10.61
CA ILE A 344 -29.12 16.36 -10.14
C ILE A 344 -28.61 15.02 -10.68
N GLU A 345 -29.41 13.95 -10.54
CA GLU A 345 -29.06 12.62 -11.03
C GLU A 345 -28.76 12.62 -12.53
N GLN A 346 -29.60 13.27 -13.35
CA GLN A 346 -29.38 13.39 -14.79
C GLN A 346 -28.15 14.25 -15.14
N PHE A 347 -27.90 15.32 -14.39
CA PHE A 347 -26.75 16.18 -14.59
C PHE A 347 -25.43 15.44 -14.29
N LEU A 348 -25.36 14.76 -13.14
CA LEU A 348 -24.21 13.95 -12.75
C LEU A 348 -24.02 12.79 -13.72
N ALA A 349 -25.09 12.13 -14.18
CA ALA A 349 -25.00 11.05 -15.15
C ALA A 349 -24.37 11.51 -16.47
N LYS A 350 -24.80 12.66 -17.02
CA LYS A 350 -24.19 13.26 -18.21
C LYS A 350 -22.71 13.60 -18.01
N LYS A 351 -22.34 14.06 -16.81
CA LYS A 351 -20.95 14.35 -16.47
C LYS A 351 -20.10 13.07 -16.44
N VAL A 352 -20.61 11.99 -15.85
CA VAL A 352 -19.95 10.67 -15.87
C VAL A 352 -19.78 10.19 -17.32
N GLU A 353 -20.83 10.23 -18.13
CA GLU A 353 -20.76 9.80 -19.54
C GLU A 353 -19.70 10.57 -20.33
N LYS A 354 -19.61 11.90 -20.14
CA LYS A 354 -18.57 12.71 -20.77
C LYS A 354 -17.16 12.26 -20.37
N LEU A 355 -16.94 11.99 -19.08
CA LEU A 355 -15.63 11.53 -18.58
C LEU A 355 -15.30 10.13 -19.11
N VAL A 356 -16.28 9.23 -19.19
CA VAL A 356 -16.11 7.90 -19.78
C VAL A 356 -15.70 8.00 -21.26
N ASP A 357 -16.35 8.89 -22.01
CA ASP A 357 -16.00 9.13 -23.42
C ASP A 357 -14.58 9.71 -23.58
N GLU A 358 -14.15 10.61 -22.69
CA GLU A 358 -12.78 11.12 -22.66
C GLU A 358 -11.77 10.02 -22.32
N CYS A 359 -12.04 9.18 -21.32
CA CYS A 359 -11.23 8.00 -21.02
C CYS A 359 -11.09 7.10 -22.24
N HIS A 360 -12.19 6.75 -22.92
CA HIS A 360 -12.15 5.89 -24.10
C HIS A 360 -11.34 6.47 -25.26
N LYS A 361 -11.35 7.80 -25.45
CA LYS A 361 -10.54 8.47 -26.48
C LYS A 361 -9.04 8.46 -26.16
N ASN A 362 -8.69 8.50 -24.88
CA ASN A 362 -7.30 8.55 -24.40
C ASN A 362 -6.70 7.17 -24.12
N ARG A 363 -7.45 6.08 -24.37
CA ARG A 363 -6.93 4.72 -24.22
C ARG A 363 -5.76 4.46 -25.17
N TYR A 364 -4.81 3.68 -24.68
CA TYR A 364 -3.83 3.07 -25.56
C TYR A 364 -4.54 1.98 -26.37
N CYS A 365 -4.16 1.81 -27.64
CA CYS A 365 -4.62 0.69 -28.45
C CYS A 365 -3.91 -0.61 -28.02
N TYR A 366 -3.88 -0.88 -26.72
CA TYR A 366 -3.21 -2.01 -26.10
C TYR A 366 -4.26 -3.04 -25.66
N GLU A 367 -4.10 -4.28 -26.13
CA GLU A 367 -5.10 -5.34 -25.98
C GLU A 367 -5.40 -5.65 -24.50
N LYS A 368 -4.38 -5.64 -23.65
CA LYS A 368 -4.53 -5.93 -22.22
C LYS A 368 -5.06 -4.74 -21.39
N GLN A 369 -5.24 -3.55 -21.98
CA GLN A 369 -5.73 -2.39 -21.22
C GLN A 369 -7.23 -2.53 -20.90
N PRO A 370 -7.64 -2.46 -19.61
CA PRO A 370 -9.04 -2.60 -19.23
C PRO A 370 -9.96 -1.54 -19.86
N ILE A 371 -11.17 -1.97 -20.21
CA ILE A 371 -12.13 -1.14 -20.96
C ILE A 371 -12.85 -0.13 -20.05
N LYS A 372 -13.43 -0.58 -18.93
CA LYS A 372 -14.24 0.26 -18.04
C LYS A 372 -13.33 1.18 -17.21
N PRO A 373 -13.42 2.51 -17.32
CA PRO A 373 -12.58 3.41 -16.52
C PRO A 373 -13.03 3.49 -15.06
N LEU A 374 -12.15 4.03 -14.22
CA LEU A 374 -12.48 4.53 -12.89
C LEU A 374 -12.93 5.99 -13.02
N ILE A 375 -14.07 6.34 -12.43
CA ILE A 375 -14.57 7.73 -12.43
C ILE A 375 -14.82 8.18 -11.00
N ARG A 376 -14.37 9.40 -10.65
CA ARG A 376 -14.68 10.04 -9.37
C ARG A 376 -15.24 11.45 -9.59
N ILE A 377 -16.38 11.77 -9.00
CA ILE A 377 -16.95 13.12 -9.00
C ILE A 377 -17.08 13.60 -7.56
N LYS A 378 -16.30 14.62 -7.20
CA LYS A 378 -16.46 15.37 -5.95
C LYS A 378 -17.61 16.37 -6.12
N VAL A 379 -18.69 16.20 -5.37
CA VAL A 379 -19.90 17.03 -5.47
C VAL A 379 -20.03 17.91 -4.23
N ASP A 380 -19.85 19.22 -4.44
CA ASP A 380 -20.26 20.23 -3.47
C ASP A 380 -21.78 20.38 -3.54
N TYR A 381 -22.45 19.89 -2.49
CA TYR A 381 -23.90 19.89 -2.35
C TYR A 381 -24.40 20.90 -1.33
N THR A 382 -23.61 21.95 -1.07
CA THR A 382 -24.06 23.08 -0.24
C THR A 382 -25.39 23.62 -0.80
N ASP A 383 -26.42 23.70 0.05
CA ASP A 383 -27.81 24.07 -0.29
C ASP A 383 -28.65 23.04 -1.08
N TYR A 384 -28.16 21.81 -1.24
CA TYR A 384 -28.89 20.70 -1.86
C TYR A 384 -28.97 19.49 -0.92
N GLU A 385 -29.85 18.54 -1.25
CA GLU A 385 -29.86 17.19 -0.66
C GLU A 385 -29.05 16.23 -1.54
N PRO A 386 -28.27 15.30 -0.96
CA PRO A 386 -27.55 14.29 -1.73
C PRO A 386 -28.54 13.30 -2.37
N ILE A 387 -28.17 12.78 -3.55
CA ILE A 387 -28.97 11.76 -4.24
C ILE A 387 -28.68 10.35 -3.72
N ASN A 388 -29.57 9.40 -3.99
CA ASN A 388 -29.31 8.00 -3.67
C ASN A 388 -28.18 7.40 -4.55
N GLU A 389 -27.00 7.21 -3.95
CA GLU A 389 -25.82 6.67 -4.62
C GLU A 389 -25.99 5.24 -5.14
N ILE A 390 -26.76 4.39 -4.45
CA ILE A 390 -26.98 2.99 -4.86
C ILE A 390 -27.78 2.95 -6.17
N ARG A 391 -28.84 3.76 -6.25
CA ARG A 391 -29.65 3.88 -7.46
C ARG A 391 -28.83 4.47 -8.61
N PHE A 392 -27.98 5.46 -8.33
CA PHE A 392 -27.07 6.02 -9.31
C PHE A 392 -26.06 4.98 -9.81
N ALA A 393 -25.46 4.21 -8.90
CA ALA A 393 -24.49 3.15 -9.19
C ALA A 393 -25.06 2.09 -10.13
N GLN A 394 -26.31 1.66 -9.91
CA GLN A 394 -26.99 0.67 -10.76
C GLN A 394 -27.05 1.09 -12.23
N LYS A 395 -27.19 2.39 -12.52
CA LYS A 395 -27.22 2.91 -13.90
C LYS A 395 -25.85 2.94 -14.58
N MET A 396 -24.77 2.81 -13.81
CA MET A 396 -23.39 2.98 -14.27
C MET A 396 -22.57 1.68 -14.25
N VAL A 397 -23.14 0.55 -13.82
CA VAL A 397 -22.45 -0.76 -13.69
C VAL A 397 -21.75 -1.21 -14.98
N GLU A 398 -22.41 -1.01 -16.14
CA GLU A 398 -21.83 -1.42 -17.43
C GLU A 398 -20.84 -0.41 -18.01
N LYS A 399 -20.70 0.78 -17.41
CA LYS A 399 -19.92 1.89 -17.95
C LYS A 399 -18.61 2.14 -17.20
N VAL A 400 -18.55 1.83 -15.91
CA VAL A 400 -17.38 2.12 -15.06
C VAL A 400 -17.00 0.93 -14.20
N ALA A 401 -15.74 0.88 -13.76
CA ALA A 401 -15.21 -0.19 -12.92
C ALA A 401 -15.44 0.03 -11.41
N ASN A 402 -15.93 1.21 -11.02
CA ASN A 402 -16.16 1.58 -9.62
C ASN A 402 -17.58 2.13 -9.36
N PRO A 403 -18.67 1.42 -9.75
CA PRO A 403 -20.01 1.97 -9.76
C PRO A 403 -20.49 2.48 -8.40
N ARG A 404 -20.08 1.83 -7.30
CA ARG A 404 -20.44 2.23 -5.93
C ARG A 404 -19.69 3.46 -5.42
N ASN A 405 -18.53 3.78 -6.00
CA ASN A 405 -17.63 4.82 -5.49
C ASN A 405 -17.44 5.97 -6.50
N ILE A 406 -18.42 6.22 -7.36
CA ILE A 406 -18.36 7.31 -8.35
C ILE A 406 -18.47 8.67 -7.67
N LEU A 407 -19.43 8.85 -6.75
CA LEU A 407 -19.75 10.15 -6.18
C LEU A 407 -19.07 10.33 -4.81
N GLN A 408 -18.69 11.57 -4.51
CA GLN A 408 -18.22 11.99 -3.19
C GLN A 408 -18.86 13.31 -2.82
N PHE A 409 -19.84 13.27 -1.94
CA PHE A 409 -20.50 14.47 -1.47
C PHE A 409 -19.70 15.18 -0.37
N TYR A 410 -19.57 16.49 -0.48
CA TYR A 410 -19.02 17.33 0.58
C TYR A 410 -19.78 18.67 0.66
N ARG A 411 -19.81 19.28 1.84
CA ARG A 411 -20.28 20.67 2.01
C ARG A 411 -19.09 21.59 2.21
N LYS A 412 -19.14 22.78 1.62
CA LYS A 412 -18.24 23.85 2.01
C LYS A 412 -18.60 24.30 3.43
N PRO A 413 -17.61 24.50 4.32
CA PRO A 413 -17.90 25.10 5.60
C PRO A 413 -18.39 26.53 5.36
N THR A 414 -19.66 26.80 5.64
CA THR A 414 -20.20 28.16 5.72
C THR A 414 -19.48 28.91 6.83
N GLU A 415 -19.06 30.15 6.56
CA GLU A 415 -18.50 31.04 7.60
C GLU A 415 -19.51 31.16 8.77
N ARG A 416 -19.11 30.59 9.92
CA ARG A 416 -19.71 30.69 11.26
C ARG A 416 -21.25 30.82 11.32
N ARG A 417 -21.93 29.67 11.44
CA ARG A 417 -23.00 29.53 12.42
C ARG A 417 -22.43 28.77 13.62
N GLU A 418 -22.57 29.32 14.82
CA GLU A 418 -22.19 28.70 16.10
C GLU A 418 -23.13 27.53 16.49
N GLU A 419 -23.55 26.73 15.52
CA GLU A 419 -24.32 25.51 15.77
C GLU A 419 -23.47 24.31 15.35
N GLY A 420 -23.06 23.52 16.36
CA GLY A 420 -22.46 22.21 16.16
C GLY A 420 -20.95 22.19 15.97
N VAL A 421 -20.17 22.49 17.02
CA VAL A 421 -18.71 22.27 17.10
C VAL A 421 -18.32 20.79 16.83
N LEU A 422 -19.28 19.87 16.84
CA LEU A 422 -19.08 18.42 16.69
C LEU A 422 -18.72 17.97 15.28
N ASP A 423 -19.43 18.45 14.26
CA ASP A 423 -19.31 17.91 12.90
C ASP A 423 -18.04 18.44 12.20
N VAL A 424 -17.66 19.68 12.52
CA VAL A 424 -16.48 20.35 11.95
C VAL A 424 -15.18 19.78 12.50
N GLU A 425 -15.16 19.30 13.74
CA GLU A 425 -13.94 18.81 14.40
C GLU A 425 -13.65 17.35 14.07
N ALA A 426 -14.68 16.50 13.98
CA ALA A 426 -14.57 15.15 13.41
C ALA A 426 -14.21 15.19 11.92
N ALA A 427 -14.84 16.09 11.14
CA ALA A 427 -14.50 16.29 9.74
C ALA A 427 -13.11 16.94 9.55
N LYS A 428 -12.61 17.75 10.49
CA LYS A 428 -11.23 18.27 10.47
C LYS A 428 -10.20 17.18 10.77
N ILE A 429 -10.51 16.24 11.66
CA ILE A 429 -9.66 15.06 11.91
C ILE A 429 -9.62 14.17 10.67
N LEU A 430 -10.76 13.98 9.99
CA LEU A 430 -10.87 13.26 8.71
C LEU A 430 -10.28 14.02 7.50
N LYS A 431 -10.19 15.36 7.53
CA LYS A 431 -9.62 16.18 6.45
C LYS A 431 -8.14 16.50 6.62
N MET A 432 -7.59 16.38 7.83
CA MET A 432 -6.14 16.52 8.06
C MET A 432 -5.33 15.29 7.66
N HIS A 433 -5.98 14.13 7.49
CA HIS A 433 -5.34 12.90 7.01
C HIS A 433 -5.84 12.63 5.60
N GLY A 434 -4.94 12.71 4.62
CA GLY A 434 -5.22 12.52 3.21
C GLY A 434 -5.95 11.20 2.95
N GLY A 435 -6.79 11.19 1.92
CA GLY A 435 -7.53 10.00 1.49
C GLY A 435 -6.58 8.92 0.98
N GLY A 436 -6.22 8.03 1.88
CA GLY A 436 -5.54 6.75 1.77
C GLY A 436 -5.80 6.03 3.10
N GLU A 437 -5.67 4.72 3.19
CA GLU A 437 -6.04 3.89 4.36
C GLU A 437 -5.24 4.14 5.66
N GLN A 438 -4.75 5.35 5.89
CA GLN A 438 -4.12 5.79 7.13
C GLN A 438 -5.11 6.60 7.97
N LEU A 439 -6.06 5.89 8.59
CA LEU A 439 -6.71 6.37 9.80
C LEU A 439 -5.65 6.36 10.93
N GLU A 440 -4.80 7.40 10.99
CA GLU A 440 -3.88 7.56 12.10
C GLU A 440 -4.64 7.73 13.43
N TYR A 441 -4.56 6.69 14.26
CA TYR A 441 -4.16 6.63 15.67
C TYR A 441 -4.33 7.88 16.58
N VAL A 442 -5.34 8.71 16.37
CA VAL A 442 -5.92 9.47 17.49
C VAL A 442 -6.42 8.40 18.45
N LYS A 443 -5.88 8.35 19.69
CA LYS A 443 -6.31 7.41 20.74
C LYS A 443 -7.82 7.22 20.65
N VAL A 444 -8.26 6.11 20.07
CA VAL A 444 -9.67 5.96 19.66
C VAL A 444 -10.57 6.04 20.89
N GLN A 445 -10.03 5.64 22.05
CA GLN A 445 -10.59 5.87 23.37
C GLN A 445 -11.01 7.34 23.63
N ASP A 446 -10.18 8.32 23.26
CA ASP A 446 -10.47 9.73 23.46
C ASP A 446 -11.50 10.24 22.44
N LEU A 447 -11.53 9.67 21.23
CA LEU A 447 -12.51 10.01 20.20
C LEU A 447 -13.90 9.47 20.57
N VAL A 448 -13.98 8.21 20.98
CA VAL A 448 -15.20 7.53 21.45
C VAL A 448 -15.75 8.23 22.69
N LYS A 449 -14.90 8.50 23.70
CA LYS A 449 -15.31 9.27 24.90
C LYS A 449 -15.78 10.69 24.55
N LYS A 450 -15.14 11.39 23.62
CA LYS A 450 -15.55 12.73 23.19
C LYS A 450 -16.86 12.71 22.41
N TYR A 451 -17.08 11.70 21.58
CA TYR A 451 -18.29 11.51 20.80
C TYR A 451 -19.50 11.30 21.73
N PHE A 452 -19.45 10.32 22.63
CA PHE A 452 -20.59 9.99 23.48
C PHE A 452 -20.83 10.98 24.64
N LYS A 453 -19.79 11.67 25.13
CA LYS A 453 -19.97 12.79 26.10
C LYS A 453 -20.76 13.97 25.53
N LYS A 454 -20.71 14.18 24.22
CA LYS A 454 -21.34 15.32 23.53
C LYS A 454 -22.58 14.92 22.72
N ALA A 455 -22.92 13.63 22.65
CA ALA A 455 -24.09 13.12 21.94
C ALA A 455 -25.37 13.33 22.76
N ASP A 456 -26.47 13.66 22.08
CA ASP A 456 -27.82 13.73 22.68
C ASP A 456 -28.22 12.38 23.30
N ASP A 457 -29.10 12.40 24.31
CA ASP A 457 -29.55 11.19 25.02
C ASP A 457 -30.24 10.15 24.12
N LYS A 458 -30.67 10.53 22.92
CA LYS A 458 -31.19 9.61 21.87
C LYS A 458 -30.10 8.84 21.12
N ASN A 459 -28.88 9.39 21.06
CA ASN A 459 -27.74 8.82 20.33
C ASN A 459 -26.73 8.13 21.25
N LYS A 460 -26.97 8.14 22.57
CA LYS A 460 -26.20 7.36 23.54
C LYS A 460 -26.54 5.89 23.39
N MET A 461 -25.51 5.05 23.45
CA MET A 461 -25.69 3.60 23.42
C MET A 461 -26.39 3.14 24.70
N ILE A 462 -27.47 2.37 24.54
CA ILE A 462 -28.28 1.85 25.65
C ILE A 462 -27.74 0.49 26.13
N ALA A 463 -27.25 -0.34 25.20
CA ALA A 463 -26.83 -1.72 25.49
C ALA A 463 -25.33 -1.89 25.70
N ILE A 464 -24.49 -1.02 25.14
CA ILE A 464 -23.02 -1.16 25.14
C ILE A 464 -22.42 -0.01 25.95
N THR A 465 -21.46 -0.32 26.82
CA THR A 465 -20.73 0.69 27.60
C THR A 465 -19.69 1.39 26.72
N GLU A 466 -19.53 2.71 26.90
CA GLU A 466 -18.53 3.51 26.15
C GLU A 466 -17.11 2.97 26.33
N LYS A 467 -16.84 2.45 27.53
CA LYS A 467 -15.55 1.85 27.91
C LYS A 467 -15.34 0.51 27.19
N GLY A 468 -16.31 -0.41 27.25
CA GLY A 468 -16.21 -1.70 26.56
C GLY A 468 -16.01 -1.54 25.05
N LEU A 469 -16.70 -0.57 24.42
CA LEU A 469 -16.49 -0.26 23.00
C LEU A 469 -15.08 0.29 22.73
N SER A 470 -14.58 1.17 23.61
CA SER A 470 -13.22 1.72 23.49
C SER A 470 -12.16 0.62 23.56
N ASP A 471 -12.35 -0.33 24.47
CA ASP A 471 -11.42 -1.44 24.68
C ASP A 471 -11.47 -2.46 23.52
N ALA A 472 -12.66 -2.78 23.00
CA ALA A 472 -12.81 -3.66 21.84
C ALA A 472 -12.21 -3.06 20.55
N ILE A 473 -12.34 -1.75 20.36
CA ILE A 473 -11.70 -1.07 19.22
C ILE A 473 -10.18 -1.03 19.39
N GLN A 474 -9.68 -0.85 20.62
CA GLN A 474 -8.25 -0.95 20.89
C GLN A 474 -7.71 -2.36 20.61
N GLU A 475 -8.42 -3.40 21.03
CA GLU A 475 -8.07 -4.80 20.72
C GLU A 475 -8.07 -5.09 19.22
N TYR A 476 -9.09 -4.59 18.50
CA TYR A 476 -9.17 -4.69 17.04
C TYR A 476 -7.99 -4.03 16.33
N ILE A 477 -7.56 -2.85 16.80
CA ILE A 477 -6.54 -2.03 16.13
C ILE A 477 -5.12 -2.38 16.57
N GLU A 478 -4.85 -2.44 17.88
CA GLU A 478 -3.48 -2.65 18.40
C GLU A 478 -3.03 -4.11 18.29
N LYS A 479 -3.98 -5.05 18.29
CA LYS A 479 -3.69 -6.50 18.29
C LYS A 479 -4.24 -7.24 17.07
N ASP A 480 -4.80 -6.53 16.10
CA ASP A 480 -5.34 -7.06 14.84
C ASP A 480 -6.42 -8.15 15.04
N GLU A 481 -7.15 -8.08 16.16
CA GLU A 481 -8.22 -9.02 16.51
C GLU A 481 -9.54 -8.60 15.83
N LYS A 482 -9.76 -9.10 14.60
CA LYS A 482 -10.90 -8.71 13.75
C LYS A 482 -12.28 -8.97 14.37
N ASP A 483 -12.37 -9.94 15.29
CA ASP A 483 -13.62 -10.35 15.92
C ASP A 483 -13.92 -9.59 17.24
N ALA A 484 -13.01 -8.76 17.75
CA ALA A 484 -13.11 -8.15 19.08
C ALA A 484 -14.41 -7.33 19.28
N ILE A 485 -14.86 -6.62 18.26
CA ILE A 485 -16.11 -5.83 18.31
C ILE A 485 -17.33 -6.74 18.31
N SER A 486 -17.35 -7.75 17.44
CA SER A 486 -18.45 -8.72 17.34
C SER A 486 -18.61 -9.50 18.64
N GLU A 487 -17.50 -9.89 19.27
CA GLU A 487 -17.50 -10.59 20.55
C GLU A 487 -18.02 -9.73 21.69
N LEU A 488 -17.60 -8.46 21.78
CA LEU A 488 -18.14 -7.51 22.74
C LEU A 488 -19.67 -7.42 22.62
N ILE A 489 -20.18 -7.26 21.40
CA ILE A 489 -21.62 -7.13 21.13
C ILE A 489 -22.36 -8.39 21.59
N ASN A 490 -21.88 -9.57 21.18
CA ASN A 490 -22.50 -10.84 21.54
C ASN A 490 -22.51 -11.08 23.05
N TYR A 491 -21.40 -10.75 23.71
CA TYR A 491 -21.28 -10.87 25.15
C TYR A 491 -22.23 -9.94 25.90
N GLN A 492 -22.31 -8.66 25.51
CA GLN A 492 -23.21 -7.70 26.15
C GLN A 492 -24.68 -8.12 25.94
N ILE A 493 -25.04 -8.58 24.75
CA ILE A 493 -26.37 -9.12 24.46
C ILE A 493 -26.69 -10.32 25.34
N ASP A 494 -25.78 -11.29 25.48
CA ASP A 494 -26.02 -12.48 26.31
C ASP A 494 -26.21 -12.12 27.79
N LYS A 495 -25.39 -11.21 28.32
CA LYS A 495 -25.52 -10.74 29.71
C LYS A 495 -26.84 -10.00 29.95
N ILE A 496 -27.23 -9.12 29.03
CA ILE A 496 -28.53 -8.43 29.08
C ILE A 496 -29.68 -9.46 29.03
N GLN A 497 -29.63 -10.42 28.11
CA GLN A 497 -30.66 -11.46 28.01
C GLN A 497 -30.75 -12.32 29.28
N ASN A 498 -29.63 -12.67 29.89
CA ASN A 498 -29.59 -13.47 31.11
C ASN A 498 -30.10 -12.70 32.33
N TYR A 499 -29.77 -11.41 32.44
CA TYR A 499 -30.33 -10.53 33.47
C TYR A 499 -31.85 -10.43 33.34
N LEU A 500 -32.32 -10.12 32.13
CA LEU A 500 -33.73 -10.04 31.79
C LEU A 500 -34.45 -11.37 32.13
N LYS A 501 -33.91 -12.53 31.75
CA LYS A 501 -34.54 -13.83 32.05
C LYS A 501 -34.62 -14.18 33.55
N LYS A 502 -33.69 -13.68 34.39
CA LYS A 502 -33.57 -14.08 35.79
C LYS A 502 -34.26 -13.13 36.77
N GLU A 503 -34.18 -11.82 36.53
CA GLU A 503 -34.46 -10.84 37.59
C GLU A 503 -35.71 -9.99 37.33
N VAL A 504 -36.32 -10.05 36.14
CA VAL A 504 -37.41 -9.11 35.79
C VAL A 504 -38.58 -9.80 35.07
N LYS A 505 -39.82 -9.45 35.48
CA LYS A 505 -41.04 -9.73 34.73
C LYS A 505 -41.57 -8.43 34.13
N TRP A 506 -41.24 -8.12 32.88
CA TRP A 506 -41.81 -6.97 32.17
C TRP A 506 -43.12 -7.34 31.47
N GLN A 507 -44.04 -6.37 31.35
CA GLN A 507 -45.34 -6.56 30.69
C GLN A 507 -45.46 -5.79 29.37
N ASN A 508 -44.57 -4.84 29.09
CA ASN A 508 -44.57 -4.06 27.84
C ASN A 508 -43.14 -3.61 27.42
N GLU A 509 -43.04 -3.10 26.19
CA GLU A 509 -41.79 -2.69 25.53
C GLU A 509 -41.12 -1.48 26.19
N PHE A 510 -41.89 -0.58 26.80
CA PHE A 510 -41.35 0.59 27.51
C PHE A 510 -40.62 0.19 28.81
N GLN A 511 -41.16 -0.78 29.55
CA GLN A 511 -40.50 -1.35 30.74
C GLN A 511 -39.21 -2.10 30.38
N LEU A 512 -39.14 -2.70 29.19
CA LEU A 512 -37.95 -3.39 28.72
C LEU A 512 -36.78 -2.42 28.50
N GLU A 513 -37.01 -1.27 27.86
CA GLU A 513 -35.97 -0.26 27.63
C GLU A 513 -35.45 0.35 28.95
N GLU A 514 -36.35 0.58 29.91
CA GLU A 514 -36.00 1.08 31.24
C GLU A 514 -35.11 0.10 32.01
N GLU A 515 -35.38 -1.20 31.90
CA GLU A 515 -34.60 -2.24 32.59
C GLU A 515 -33.23 -2.48 31.95
N ILE A 516 -33.11 -2.32 30.63
CA ILE A 516 -31.80 -2.32 29.95
C ILE A 516 -30.96 -1.13 30.43
N ARG A 517 -31.57 0.06 30.61
CA ARG A 517 -30.86 1.22 31.17
C ARG A 517 -30.45 1.00 32.63
N ASN A 518 -31.28 0.32 33.43
CA ASN A 518 -30.92 -0.04 34.81
C ASN A 518 -29.74 -1.01 34.86
N PHE A 519 -29.74 -2.02 34.00
CA PHE A 519 -28.61 -2.95 33.85
C PHE A 519 -27.32 -2.23 33.45
N GLN A 520 -27.39 -1.28 32.52
CA GLN A 520 -26.24 -0.48 32.11
C GLN A 520 -25.69 0.38 33.27
N LYS A 521 -26.56 1.00 34.06
CA LYS A 521 -26.16 1.76 35.27
C LYS A 521 -25.49 0.86 36.31
N MET A 522 -26.00 -0.35 36.50
CA MET A 522 -25.40 -1.34 37.41
C MET A 522 -23.99 -1.75 36.93
N ARG A 523 -23.82 -1.98 35.62
CA ARG A 523 -22.51 -2.28 35.00
C ARG A 523 -21.51 -1.14 35.15
N LEU A 524 -21.97 0.11 34.99
CA LEU A 524 -21.15 1.31 35.22
C LEU A 524 -20.63 1.41 36.67
N ILE A 525 -21.41 0.94 37.66
CA ILE A 525 -21.00 0.89 39.07
C ILE A 525 -19.99 -0.23 39.31
N ASN A 526 -20.16 -1.39 38.65
CA ASN A 526 -19.25 -2.55 38.73
C ASN A 526 -18.24 -2.60 37.57
N ALA A 527 -17.69 -1.45 37.17
CA ALA A 527 -16.82 -1.36 35.99
C ALA A 527 -15.54 -2.22 36.08
N GLU A 528 -15.04 -2.50 37.29
CA GLU A 528 -13.87 -3.38 37.49
C GLU A 528 -14.18 -4.86 37.20
N GLU A 529 -15.42 -5.30 37.46
CA GLU A 529 -15.88 -6.65 37.17
C GLU A 529 -16.04 -6.84 35.65
N GLU A 530 -16.60 -5.84 34.97
CA GLU A 530 -16.70 -5.81 33.50
C GLU A 530 -15.31 -5.88 32.83
N ASP A 531 -14.31 -5.16 33.35
CA ASP A 531 -12.94 -5.19 32.80
C ASP A 531 -12.29 -6.58 32.91
N LEU A 532 -12.50 -7.26 34.03
CA LEU A 532 -11.97 -8.62 34.25
C LEU A 532 -12.66 -9.61 33.31
N GLU A 533 -13.99 -9.52 33.19
CA GLU A 533 -14.76 -10.38 32.29
C GLU A 533 -14.37 -10.16 30.82
N LEU A 534 -14.20 -8.91 30.36
CA LEU A 534 -13.77 -8.58 29.00
C LEU A 534 -12.35 -9.07 28.69
N LYS A 535 -11.42 -8.92 29.64
CA LYS A 535 -10.05 -9.47 29.48
C LYS A 535 -10.07 -10.98 29.33
N GLU A 536 -10.86 -11.69 30.14
CA GLU A 536 -10.98 -13.14 29.99
C GLU A 536 -11.59 -13.55 28.65
N ILE A 537 -12.54 -12.79 28.11
CA ILE A 537 -13.17 -13.07 26.83
C ILE A 537 -12.17 -12.90 25.69
N PHE A 538 -11.47 -11.77 25.66
CA PHE A 538 -10.45 -11.54 24.65
C PHE A 538 -9.30 -12.55 24.76
N GLU A 539 -8.93 -12.98 25.96
CA GLU A 539 -7.94 -14.06 26.15
C GLU A 539 -8.45 -15.44 25.70
N LYS A 540 -9.72 -15.77 25.94
CA LYS A 540 -10.34 -17.02 25.47
C LYS A 540 -10.49 -17.02 23.96
N SER A 541 -10.89 -15.89 23.37
CA SER A 541 -10.95 -15.71 21.92
C SER A 541 -9.58 -15.95 21.29
N ARG A 542 -8.52 -15.29 21.81
CA ARG A 542 -7.14 -15.54 21.38
C ARG A 542 -6.75 -17.01 21.43
N LYS A 543 -7.09 -17.71 22.51
CA LYS A 543 -6.81 -19.15 22.64
C LYS A 543 -7.60 -19.98 21.63
N ASN A 544 -8.86 -19.65 21.37
CA ASN A 544 -9.68 -20.35 20.38
C ASN A 544 -9.22 -20.08 18.95
N THR A 545 -8.80 -18.87 18.62
CA THR A 545 -8.18 -18.52 17.33
C THR A 545 -6.88 -19.30 17.13
N GLN A 546 -6.05 -19.43 18.18
CA GLN A 546 -4.83 -20.23 18.15
C GLN A 546 -5.09 -21.75 18.08
N ILE A 547 -6.14 -22.25 18.75
CA ILE A 547 -6.53 -23.67 18.72
C ILE A 547 -7.13 -24.02 17.36
N ASN A 548 -8.03 -23.20 16.81
CA ASN A 548 -8.59 -23.40 15.47
C ASN A 548 -7.49 -23.37 14.42
N GLN A 549 -6.51 -22.46 14.53
CA GLN A 549 -5.32 -22.45 13.65
C GLN A 549 -4.49 -23.73 13.75
N ARG A 550 -4.30 -24.28 14.96
CA ARG A 550 -3.61 -25.57 15.18
C ARG A 550 -4.42 -26.77 14.70
N GLN A 551 -5.74 -26.73 14.78
CA GLN A 551 -6.62 -27.82 14.38
C GLN A 551 -6.76 -27.88 12.85
N THR A 552 -6.83 -26.73 12.17
CA THR A 552 -6.68 -26.67 10.70
C THR A 552 -5.31 -27.13 10.22
N GLN A 553 -4.23 -26.94 11.00
CA GLN A 553 -2.90 -27.48 10.66
C GLN A 553 -2.78 -28.99 10.89
N LEU A 554 -3.57 -29.58 11.79
CA LEU A 554 -3.58 -31.03 12.04
C LEU A 554 -4.47 -31.77 11.03
N ASP A 555 -5.62 -31.20 10.66
CA ASP A 555 -6.52 -31.79 9.66
C ASP A 555 -5.89 -31.79 8.25
N ASP A 556 -5.07 -30.78 7.90
CA ASP A 556 -4.28 -30.78 6.65
C ASP A 556 -3.12 -31.81 6.66
N SER A 557 -2.70 -32.29 7.83
CA SER A 557 -1.63 -33.29 7.95
C SER A 557 -2.12 -34.74 7.89
N ASP A 558 -3.39 -34.99 8.21
CA ASP A 558 -3.99 -36.32 8.18
C ASP A 558 -4.53 -36.72 6.79
N GLU A 559 -4.76 -35.77 5.87
CA GLU A 559 -5.11 -36.10 4.47
C GLU A 559 -3.90 -36.59 3.64
N GLU A 560 -2.66 -36.25 4.00
CA GLU A 560 -1.46 -36.74 3.29
C GLU A 560 -1.04 -38.18 3.66
N ILE A 561 -1.49 -38.71 4.80
CA ILE A 561 -1.11 -40.07 5.26
C ILE A 561 -2.02 -41.17 4.65
N VAL A 562 -3.21 -40.82 4.17
CA VAL A 562 -4.14 -41.78 3.55
C VAL A 562 -3.80 -42.06 2.08
N SER A 563 -3.07 -41.18 1.40
CA SER A 563 -2.70 -41.35 -0.02
C SER A 563 -1.45 -42.21 -0.26
N THR A 564 -0.58 -42.37 0.75
CA THR A 564 0.66 -43.16 0.66
C THR A 564 0.52 -44.64 1.07
N ARG A 565 -0.60 -45.05 1.67
CA ARG A 565 -0.86 -46.47 2.04
C ARG A 565 -1.58 -47.30 0.96
N LYS A 566 -2.01 -46.71 -0.16
CA LYS A 566 -2.69 -47.43 -1.26
C LYS A 566 -1.82 -47.76 -2.48
N LYS A 567 -0.50 -47.47 -2.47
CA LYS A 567 0.41 -47.71 -3.61
C LYS A 567 1.44 -48.83 -3.45
N ASN A 568 1.51 -49.53 -2.32
CA ASN A 568 2.55 -50.55 -2.07
C ASN A 568 2.03 -52.01 -2.00
N ASN A 569 0.92 -52.36 -2.66
CA ASN A 569 0.34 -53.71 -2.57
C ASN A 569 -0.03 -54.36 -3.92
N TYR A 570 0.68 -54.06 -5.00
CA TYR A 570 0.65 -54.83 -6.24
C TYR A 570 2.02 -54.77 -6.90
N ASP A 571 2.90 -55.71 -6.57
CA ASP A 571 3.89 -56.32 -7.49
C ASP A 571 4.72 -57.36 -6.73
N SER A 572 4.14 -58.55 -6.60
CA SER A 572 4.88 -59.81 -6.50
C SER A 572 3.87 -60.94 -6.73
N ASP A 573 3.68 -61.34 -7.99
CA ASP A 573 3.47 -62.73 -8.39
C ASP A 573 3.52 -62.87 -9.92
N GLU A 574 4.48 -63.71 -10.35
CA GLU A 574 4.57 -64.47 -11.60
C GLU A 574 5.25 -63.87 -12.86
N ASN A 575 6.45 -64.45 -13.08
CA ASN A 575 7.27 -64.65 -14.30
C ASN A 575 8.35 -63.63 -14.67
#